data_AF-A0A1M4TLM3-F1
#
_entry.id   AF-A0A1M4TLM3-F1
#
_cell.length_a   1.000
_cell.length_b   1.000
_cell.length_c   1.000
_cell.angle_alpha   90.00
_cell.angle_beta   90.00
_cell.angle_gamma   90.00
#
_symmetry.space_group_name_H-M   'P 1'
#
loop_
_entity.id
_entity.type
_entity.pdbx_description
1 polymer ?
#
loop_
_entity_poly.entity_id
_entity_poly.type
_entity_poly.pdbx_seq_one_letter_code
_entity_poly.pdbx_strand_id
1 'polypeptide(L)' 'MMENICVVCRKKESNGIIIKGNQICNHCEKKIIHCDANTDFYNYYKKIIQNNIVPKIQKSFL' A
#
# COMPACT_ATOMS: atom_id res chain seq x y z
N MET A 1 14.24 -8.89 -12.56
CA MET A 1 14.18 -8.29 -11.20
C MET A 1 12.78 -7.75 -11.03
N MET A 2 12.05 -8.17 -9.98
CA MET A 2 10.68 -7.71 -9.76
C MET A 2 10.77 -6.26 -9.28
N GLU A 3 10.27 -5.33 -10.09
CA GLU A 3 10.43 -3.91 -9.80
C GLU A 3 9.59 -3.55 -8.58
N ASN A 4 10.28 -3.12 -7.54
CA ASN A 4 9.75 -2.70 -6.25
C ASN A 4 8.95 -1.39 -6.40
N ILE A 5 7.74 -1.51 -6.95
CA ILE A 5 6.85 -0.39 -7.25
C ILE A 5 5.82 -0.25 -6.12
N CYS A 6 5.78 0.93 -5.53
CA CYS A 6 4.77 1.26 -4.52
C CYS A 6 3.36 1.18 -5.11
N VAL A 7 2.46 0.43 -4.48
CA VAL A 7 1.06 0.28 -4.92
C VAL A 7 0.26 1.58 -4.79
N VAL A 8 0.69 2.50 -3.91
CA VAL A 8 0.01 3.77 -3.63
C VAL A 8 0.44 4.87 -4.61
N CYS A 9 1.74 5.13 -4.75
CA CYS A 9 2.24 6.25 -5.56
C CYS A 9 2.86 5.83 -6.90
N ARG A 10 2.94 4.52 -7.19
CA ARG A 10 3.53 3.93 -8.41
C ARG A 10 4.98 4.31 -8.68
N LYS A 11 5.68 4.86 -7.68
CA LYS A 11 7.13 5.14 -7.77
C LYS A 11 7.94 3.89 -7.43
N LYS A 12 9.07 3.74 -8.11
CA LYS A 12 10.10 2.74 -7.78
C LYS A 12 10.87 3.22 -6.56
N GLU A 13 10.95 2.37 -5.55
CA GLU A 13 11.63 2.66 -4.28
C GLU A 13 12.10 1.32 -3.73
N SER A 14 13.30 1.24 -3.16
CA SER A 14 13.84 -0.04 -2.65
C SER A 14 13.38 -0.35 -1.22
N ASN A 15 12.94 0.67 -0.49
CA ASN A 15 12.60 0.64 0.92
C ASN A 15 11.06 0.71 1.15
N GLY A 16 10.68 0.55 2.43
CA GLY A 16 9.30 0.53 2.89
C GLY A 16 8.85 -0.87 3.30
N ILE A 17 7.55 -1.12 3.24
CA ILE A 17 6.93 -2.36 3.69
C ILE A 17 6.35 -3.17 2.54
N ILE A 18 6.35 -4.49 2.68
CA ILE A 18 5.74 -5.42 1.72
C ILE A 18 4.60 -6.18 2.40
N ILE A 19 3.41 -6.12 1.82
CA ILE A 19 2.21 -6.79 2.32
C ILE A 19 1.60 -7.64 1.19
N LYS A 20 1.62 -8.98 1.35
CA LYS A 20 1.10 -9.96 0.38
C LYS A 20 1.62 -9.69 -1.06
N GLY A 21 2.91 -9.40 -1.18
CA GLY A 21 3.59 -9.12 -2.45
C GLY A 21 3.28 -7.75 -3.08
N ASN A 22 2.55 -6.86 -2.39
CA ASN A 22 2.44 -5.46 -2.77
C ASN A 22 3.39 -4.64 -1.90
N GLN A 23 4.16 -3.74 -2.51
CA GLN A 23 5.02 -2.83 -1.77
C GLN A 23 4.33 -1.50 -1.51
N ILE A 24 4.62 -0.91 -0.35
CA ILE A 24 4.32 0.47 0.00
C ILE A 24 5.64 1.14 0.34
N CYS A 25 6.04 2.15 -0.43
CA CYS A 25 7.31 2.84 -0.19
C CYS A 25 7.31 3.58 1.15
N ASN A 26 8.50 3.82 1.70
CA ASN A 26 8.71 4.47 3.00
C ASN A 26 8.01 5.83 3.10
N HIS A 27 7.98 6.59 1.99
CA HIS A 27 7.27 7.87 1.96
C HIS A 27 5.75 7.71 2.14
N CYS A 28 5.13 6.74 1.47
CA CYS A 28 3.69 6.50 1.59
C CYS A 28 3.32 5.92 2.96
N GLU A 29 4.17 5.05 3.51
CA GLU A 29 4.03 4.51 4.86
C GLU A 29 4.09 5.62 5.91
N LYS A 30 5.14 6.46 5.89
CA LYS A 30 5.24 7.59 6.81
C LYS A 30 4.07 8.55 6.64
N LYS A 31 3.64 8.82 5.40
CA LYS A 31 2.53 9.71 5.14
C LYS A 31 1.24 9.19 5.77
N ILE A 32 0.93 7.88 5.67
CA ILE A 32 -0.30 7.35 6.26
C ILE A 32 -0.29 7.38 7.80
N ILE A 33 0.86 7.15 8.43
CA ILE A 33 0.99 7.19 9.91
C ILE A 33 0.71 8.58 10.47
N HIS A 34 1.08 9.63 9.73
CA HIS A 34 0.94 11.03 10.17
C HIS A 34 -0.31 11.73 9.61
N CYS A 35 -1.15 11.02 8.86
CA CYS A 35 -2.29 11.62 8.19
C CYS A 35 -3.56 11.45 9.01
N ASP A 36 -4.39 12.48 9.07
CA ASP A 36 -5.70 12.40 9.72
C ASP A 36 -6.65 11.50 8.93
N ALA A 37 -7.48 10.73 9.65
CA ALA A 37 -8.41 9.78 9.05
C ALA A 37 -9.51 10.46 8.20
N ASN A 38 -9.73 11.77 8.39
CA ASN A 38 -10.73 12.54 7.65
C ASN A 38 -10.18 13.15 6.34
N THR A 39 -8.95 12.84 5.96
CA THR A 39 -8.35 13.36 4.74
C THR A 39 -8.68 12.53 3.50
N ASP A 40 -8.67 13.20 2.34
CA ASP A 40 -8.74 12.53 1.03
C ASP A 40 -7.61 11.51 0.83
N PHE A 41 -6.43 11.78 1.41
CA PHE A 41 -5.30 10.86 1.32
C PHE A 41 -5.56 9.56 2.07
N TYR A 42 -6.10 9.62 3.29
CA TYR A 42 -6.45 8.42 4.05
C TYR A 42 -7.50 7.58 3.30
N ASN A 43 -8.54 8.24 2.78
CA ASN A 43 -9.59 7.58 2.00
C ASN A 43 -9.04 6.94 0.72
N TYR A 44 -8.15 7.63 0.01
CA TYR A 44 -7.46 7.10 -1.16
C TYR A 44 -6.62 5.87 -0.79
N TYR A 45 -5.81 5.98 0.28
CA TYR A 45 -4.96 4.89 0.75
C TYR A 45 -5.79 3.65 1.10
N LYS A 46 -6.89 3.83 1.86
CA LYS A 46 -7.82 2.75 2.23
C LYS A 46 -8.36 2.02 0.99
N LYS A 47 -8.78 2.75 -0.04
CA LYS A 47 -9.26 2.16 -1.31
C LYS A 47 -8.19 1.33 -2.00
N ILE A 48 -6.93 1.80 -2.02
CA ILE A 48 -5.82 1.06 -2.62
C ILE A 48 -5.59 -0.27 -1.89
N ILE A 49 -5.59 -0.26 -0.55
CA ILE A 49 -5.43 -1.48 0.26
C ILE A 49 -6.58 -2.47 -0.01
N GLN A 50 -7.83 -1.98 0.02
CA GLN A 50 -9.02 -2.79 -0.24
C GLN A 50 -8.99 -3.47 -1.62
N ASN A 51 -8.50 -2.77 -2.65
CA ASN A 51 -8.51 -3.30 -4.02
C ASN A 51 -7.31 -4.20 -4.34
N ASN A 52 -6.15 -3.97 -3.74
CA ASN A 52 -4.91 -4.64 -4.14
C ASN A 52 -4.38 -5.67 -3.12
N ILE A 53 -4.78 -5.54 -1.85
CA ILE A 53 -4.24 -6.36 -0.76
C ILE A 53 -5.29 -7.32 -0.22
N VAL A 54 -6.49 -6.82 0.13
CA VAL A 54 -7.56 -7.66 0.73
C VAL A 54 -7.92 -8.90 -0.11
N PRO A 55 -8.05 -8.83 -1.44
CA PRO A 55 -8.39 -10.00 -2.25
C PRO A 55 -7.31 -11.10 -2.18
N LYS A 56 -6.04 -10.72 -1.97
CA LYS A 56 -4.93 -11.66 -1.81
C LYS A 56 -4.90 -12.31 -0.42
N ILE A 57 -5.57 -11.71 0.56
CA ILE A 57 -5.74 -12.30 1.89
C ILE A 57 -6.84 -13.36 1.84
N GLN A 58 -7.98 -13.05 1.20
CA GLN A 58 -9.12 -13.95 1.10
C GLN A 58 -8.83 -15.23 0.28
N LYS A 59 -8.00 -15.13 -0.76
CA LYS A 59 -7.54 -16.29 -1.53
C LYS A 59 -6.62 -17.27 -0.77
N SER A 60 -6.12 -16.91 0.42
CA SER A 60 -5.28 -17.83 1.22
C SER A 60 -6.10 -18.73 2.14
N PHE A 61 -7.42 -18.56 2.23
CA PHE A 61 -8.32 -19.32 3.12
C PHE A 61 -9.30 -20.23 2.37
N LEU A 62 -9.23 -20.27 1.04
CA LEU A 62 -9.95 -21.20 0.15
C LEU A 62 -8.91 -22.02 -0.63
#